data_AF-Q4L3M7-F1
#
_entry.id   AF-Q4L3M7-F1
#
_cell.length_a   1.000
_cell.length_b   1.000
_cell.length_c   1.000
_cell.angle_alpha   90.00
_cell.angle_beta   90.00
_cell.angle_gamma   90.00
#
_symmetry.space_group_name_H-M   'P 1'
#
loop_
_entity.id
_entity.type
_entity.pdbx_description
1 polymer ?
#
loop_
_entity_poly.entity_id
_entity_poly.type
_entity_poly.pdbx_seq_one_letter_code
_entity_poly.pdbx_strand_id
1 'polypeptide(L)'
;MEYKSLKKLFHMYGWDNVDTEYNMRLNSYSSYVTDFIIHPIQDEKQQRDVEYPLFFVLNRSLGINLEKVLKNSDRIKQLSSELPKVANEVYIKHLLIN
;
A
#
# COMPACT_ATOMS: atom_id res chain seq x y z
N MET A 1 -2.28 17.79 4.16
CA MET A 1 -2.28 17.45 5.59
C MET A 1 -1.34 16.28 5.78
N GLU A 2 -0.38 16.37 6.69
CA GLU A 2 0.58 15.28 6.93
C GLU A 2 -0.03 14.28 7.92
N TYR A 3 -0.26 13.03 7.49
CA TYR A 3 -0.82 12.00 8.37
C TYR A 3 0.22 11.57 9.40
N LYS A 4 -0.14 11.65 10.68
CA LYS A 4 0.62 11.01 11.78
C LYS A 4 0.23 9.53 11.90
N SER A 5 1.15 8.71 12.35
CA SER A 5 0.86 7.31 12.68
C SER A 5 -0.17 7.23 13.82
N LEU A 6 -0.98 6.17 13.83
CA LEU A 6 -1.98 5.95 14.88
C LEU A 6 -1.31 5.81 16.26
N LYS A 7 -0.13 5.17 16.34
CA LYS A 7 0.68 5.13 17.57
C LYS A 7 1.02 6.54 18.09
N LYS A 8 1.39 7.47 17.21
CA LYS A 8 1.70 8.85 17.62
C LYS A 8 0.44 9.57 18.11
N LEU A 9 -0.69 9.36 17.45
CA LEU A 9 -1.97 9.93 17.86
C LEU A 9 -2.45 9.37 19.19
N PHE A 10 -2.25 8.07 19.43
CA PHE A 10 -2.52 7.43 20.72
C PHE A 10 -1.79 8.13 21.87
N HIS A 11 -0.47 8.33 21.73
CA HIS A 11 0.30 9.02 22.76
C HIS A 11 -0.08 10.50 22.94
N MET A 12 -0.68 11.14 21.93
CA MET A 12 -1.10 12.54 22.00
C MET A 12 -2.49 12.71 22.61
N TYR A 13 -3.43 11.81 22.31
CA TYR A 13 -4.86 12.04 22.50
C TYR A 13 -5.63 10.87 23.12
N GLY A 14 -4.99 9.72 23.38
CA GLY A 14 -5.66 8.54 23.93
C GLY A 14 -6.40 7.69 22.89
N TRP A 15 -7.08 6.64 23.36
CA TRP A 15 -7.71 5.60 22.52
C TRP A 15 -8.94 6.08 21.74
N ASP A 16 -9.84 6.85 22.36
CA ASP A 16 -11.09 7.29 21.71
C ASP A 16 -10.83 8.06 20.40
N ASN A 17 -9.79 8.90 20.40
CA ASN A 17 -9.36 9.67 19.23
C ASN A 17 -8.69 8.80 18.16
N VAL A 18 -8.01 7.73 18.57
CA VAL A 18 -7.34 6.80 17.65
C VAL A 18 -8.37 5.97 16.90
N ASP A 19 -9.38 5.45 17.60
CA ASP A 19 -10.45 4.66 16.97
C ASP A 19 -11.27 5.52 16.01
N THR A 20 -11.56 6.76 16.40
CA THR A 20 -12.23 7.74 15.52
C THR A 20 -11.40 7.99 14.25
N GLU A 21 -10.11 8.32 14.41
CA GLU A 21 -9.22 8.57 13.26
C GLU A 21 -9.05 7.33 12.39
N TYR A 22 -8.88 6.14 13.00
CA TYR A 22 -8.77 4.88 12.28
C TYR A 22 -9.99 4.66 11.39
N ASN A 23 -11.19 4.79 11.95
CA ASN A 23 -12.44 4.58 11.22
C ASN A 23 -12.65 5.65 10.14
N MET A 24 -12.31 6.91 10.41
CA MET A 24 -12.34 7.97 9.38
C MET A 24 -11.39 7.67 8.23
N ARG A 25 -10.18 7.19 8.53
CA ARG A 25 -9.21 6.81 7.49
C ARG A 25 -9.63 5.54 6.77
N LEU A 26 -10.23 4.56 7.42
CA LEU A 26 -10.70 3.33 6.76
C LEU A 26 -11.82 3.65 5.77
N ASN A 27 -12.77 4.49 6.17
CA ASN A 27 -13.97 4.81 5.40
C ASN A 27 -13.83 6.03 4.46
N SER A 28 -12.61 6.55 4.27
CA SER A 28 -12.39 7.71 3.39
C SER A 28 -12.52 7.32 1.92
N TYR A 29 -12.97 8.24 1.06
CA TYR A 29 -13.02 8.02 -0.39
C TYR A 29 -11.66 7.71 -1.03
N SER A 30 -10.57 8.12 -0.37
CA SER A 30 -9.21 7.88 -0.85
C SER A 30 -8.61 6.58 -0.29
N SER A 31 -9.41 5.76 0.39
CA SER A 31 -8.94 4.55 1.04
C SER A 31 -9.03 3.36 0.12
N TYR A 32 -7.95 2.60 0.09
CA TYR A 32 -7.90 1.31 -0.56
C TYR A 32 -7.75 0.24 0.52
N VAL A 33 -8.82 -0.54 0.71
CA VAL A 33 -8.87 -1.68 1.62
C VAL A 33 -8.43 -2.91 0.84
N THR A 34 -7.49 -3.66 1.42
CA THR A 34 -6.97 -4.90 0.84
C THR A 34 -7.72 -6.10 1.39
N ASP A 35 -7.54 -7.27 0.76
CA ASP A 35 -8.10 -8.53 1.26
C ASP A 35 -7.31 -9.13 2.44
N PHE A 36 -6.29 -8.42 2.95
CA PHE A 36 -5.48 -8.87 4.07
C PHE A 36 -6.06 -8.38 5.41
N ILE A 37 -6.07 -9.30 6.38
CA ILE A 37 -6.42 -9.01 7.77
C ILE A 37 -5.17 -9.05 8.64
N ILE A 38 -5.06 -8.09 9.56
CA ILE A 38 -3.97 -7.97 10.51
C ILE A 38 -4.50 -8.29 11.91
N HIS A 39 -3.80 -9.17 12.60
CA HIS A 39 -3.95 -9.40 14.03
C HIS A 39 -2.86 -8.62 14.77
N PRO A 40 -3.21 -7.67 15.65
CA PRO A 40 -2.22 -6.83 16.31
C PRO A 40 -1.34 -7.64 17.26
N ILE A 41 -0.12 -7.16 17.47
CA ILE A 41 0.80 -7.68 18.49
C ILE A 41 0.81 -6.69 19.65
N GLN A 42 0.50 -7.17 20.84
CA GLN A 42 0.52 -6.38 22.07
C GLN A 42 1.14 -7.23 23.18
N ASP A 43 2.04 -6.62 23.96
CA ASP A 43 2.79 -7.28 25.03
C ASP A 43 3.45 -8.60 24.57
N GLU A 44 4.11 -8.53 23.42
CA GLU A 44 4.80 -9.64 22.74
C GLU A 44 3.90 -10.83 22.36
N LYS A 45 2.58 -10.65 22.48
CA LYS A 45 1.57 -11.66 22.11
C LYS A 45 0.74 -11.18 20.94
N GLN A 46 0.55 -12.06 19.96
CA GLN A 46 -0.38 -11.82 18.87
C GLN A 46 -1.81 -12.02 19.38
N GLN A 47 -2.63 -10.97 19.26
CA GLN A 47 -4.03 -10.99 19.67
C GLN A 47 -4.87 -11.56 18.52
N ARG A 48 -5.12 -12.87 18.54
CA ARG A 48 -5.79 -13.57 17.41
C ARG A 48 -7.27 -13.26 17.29
N ASP A 49 -7.91 -12.84 18.37
CA ASP A 49 -9.35 -12.52 18.40
C ASP A 49 -9.64 -11.08 17.93
N VAL A 50 -8.60 -10.30 17.62
CA VAL A 50 -8.72 -8.92 17.13
C VAL A 50 -8.28 -8.88 15.68
N GLU A 51 -9.11 -8.28 14.83
CA GLU A 51 -8.91 -8.20 13.39
C GLU A 51 -9.00 -6.75 12.93
N TYR A 52 -7.99 -6.33 12.16
CA TYR A 52 -8.01 -5.06 11.46
C TYR A 52 -7.78 -5.29 9.98
N PRO A 53 -8.66 -4.82 9.09
CA PRO A 53 -8.36 -4.82 7.67
C PRO A 53 -7.10 -3.99 7.39
N LEU A 54 -6.21 -4.51 6.56
CA LEU A 54 -5.10 -3.73 6.03
C LEU A 54 -5.63 -2.80 4.95
N PHE A 55 -5.34 -1.51 5.12
CA PHE A 55 -5.69 -0.50 4.16
C PHE A 55 -4.61 0.58 4.08
N PHE A 56 -4.64 1.37 3.02
CA PHE A 56 -3.87 2.60 2.92
C PHE A 56 -4.73 3.74 2.39
N VAL A 57 -4.36 4.96 2.75
CA VAL A 57 -5.00 6.18 2.25
C VAL A 57 -4.15 6.76 1.15
N LEU A 58 -4.72 6.88 -0.05
CA LEU A 58 -4.08 7.50 -1.20
C LEU A 58 -3.93 9.00 -0.95
N ASN A 59 -2.73 9.39 -0.51
CA ASN A 59 -2.35 10.79 -0.41
C ASN A 59 -1.74 11.30 -1.72
N ARG A 60 -1.52 12.62 -1.82
CA ARG A 60 -0.95 13.27 -3.01
C ARG A 60 0.38 12.65 -3.45
N SER A 61 1.28 12.34 -2.52
CA SER A 61 2.59 11.77 -2.83
C SER A 61 2.45 10.37 -3.44
N LEU A 62 1.61 9.53 -2.84
CA LEU A 62 1.29 8.21 -3.37
C LEU A 62 0.63 8.30 -4.74
N GLY A 63 -0.30 9.24 -4.95
CA GLY A 63 -0.93 9.48 -6.24
C GLY A 63 0.08 9.84 -7.34
N ILE A 64 1.00 10.76 -7.06
CA ILE A 64 2.06 11.15 -8.01
C ILE A 64 2.98 9.96 -8.32
N ASN A 65 3.34 9.16 -7.32
CA ASN A 65 4.19 8.00 -7.52
C ASN A 65 3.48 6.90 -8.33
N LEU A 66 2.20 6.66 -8.06
CA LEU A 66 1.37 5.73 -8.82
C LEU A 66 1.32 6.15 -10.31
N GLU A 67 1.06 7.43 -10.58
CA GLU A 67 1.04 7.96 -11.95
C GLU A 67 2.37 7.73 -12.67
N LYS A 68 3.50 7.97 -12.00
CA LYS A 68 4.84 7.71 -12.56
C LYS A 68 5.04 6.22 -12.87
N VAL A 69 4.65 5.34 -11.95
CA VAL A 69 4.77 3.89 -12.13
C VAL A 69 3.93 3.42 -13.31
N LEU A 70 2.69 3.91 -13.44
CA LEU A 70 1.81 3.59 -14.56
C LEU A 70 2.41 4.05 -15.90
N LYS A 71 2.84 5.32 -15.99
CA LYS A 71 3.50 5.85 -17.20
C LYS A 71 4.73 5.05 -17.61
N ASN A 72 5.57 4.68 -16.64
CA ASN A 72 6.75 3.86 -16.91
C ASN A 72 6.37 2.45 -17.36
N SER A 73 5.36 1.85 -16.73
CA SER A 73 4.87 0.51 -17.10
C SER A 73 4.32 0.49 -18.51
N ASP A 74 3.55 1.51 -18.89
CA ASP A 74 2.99 1.63 -20.25
C ASP A 74 4.10 1.84 -21.28
N ARG A 75 5.11 2.66 -20.96
CA ARG A 75 6.29 2.82 -21.82
C ARG A 75 7.06 1.49 -22.00
N ILE A 76 7.23 0.72 -20.93
CA ILE A 76 7.88 -0.60 -21.01
C ILE A 76 7.07 -1.55 -21.88
N LYS A 77 5.73 -1.57 -21.72
CA LYS A 77 4.84 -2.39 -22.56
C LYS A 77 4.93 -2.00 -24.04
N GLN A 78 4.94 -0.69 -24.33
CA GLN A 78 5.09 -0.20 -25.69
C GLN A 78 6.42 -0.65 -26.31
N LEU A 79 7.55 -0.39 -25.64
CA LEU A 79 8.86 -0.81 -26.11
C LEU A 79 8.97 -2.33 -26.28
N SER A 80 8.39 -3.10 -25.35
CA SER A 80 8.34 -4.56 -25.45
C SER A 80 7.53 -5.01 -26.67
N SER A 81 6.43 -4.33 -27.00
CA SER A 81 5.61 -4.66 -28.18
C SER A 81 6.32 -4.41 -29.52
N GLU A 82 7.33 -3.53 -29.53
CA GLU A 82 8.15 -3.23 -30.72
C GLU A 82 9.29 -4.27 -30.91
N LEU A 83 9.59 -5.06 -29.88
CA LEU A 83 10.64 -6.07 -29.91
C LEU A 83 10.11 -7.43 -30.41
N PRO A 84 10.94 -8.22 -31.14
CA PRO A 84 10.61 -9.61 -31.44
C PRO A 84 10.36 -10.42 -30.18
N LYS A 85 9.40 -11.35 -30.24
CA LYS A 85 9.01 -12.20 -29.10
C LYS A 85 10.22 -12.89 -28.42
N VAL A 86 11.15 -13.42 -29.21
CA VAL A 86 12.37 -14.06 -28.70
C VAL A 86 13.26 -13.11 -27.88
N ALA A 87 13.35 -11.84 -28.28
CA ALA A 87 14.14 -10.85 -27.55
C ALA A 87 13.50 -10.52 -26.19
N ASN A 88 12.18 -10.38 -26.15
CA ASN A 88 11.44 -10.20 -24.90
C ASN A 88 11.61 -11.39 -23.95
N GLU A 89 11.50 -12.63 -24.46
CA GLU A 89 11.66 -13.85 -23.65
C GLU A 89 13.06 -13.95 -23.03
N VAL A 90 14.11 -13.67 -23.82
CA VAL A 90 15.49 -13.65 -23.31
C VAL A 90 15.68 -12.57 -22.25
N TYR A 91 15.13 -11.37 -22.47
CA TYR A 91 15.22 -10.27 -21.52
C TYR A 91 14.50 -10.56 -20.19
N ILE A 92 13.27 -11.07 -20.25
CA ILE A 92 12.51 -11.46 -19.04
C ILE A 92 13.26 -12.56 -18.28
N LYS A 93 13.81 -13.56 -18.99
CA LYS A 93 14.60 -14.62 -18.36
C LYS A 93 15.86 -14.08 -17.69
N HIS A 94 16.54 -13.09 -18.29
CA HIS A 94 17.68 -12.42 -17.66
C HIS A 94 17.28 -11.67 -16.38
N LEU A 95 16.12 -11.01 -16.36
CA LEU A 95 15.63 -10.31 -15.17
C LEU A 95 15.27 -11.24 -14.00
N LEU A 96 14.78 -12.45 -14.28
CA LEU A 96 14.32 -13.40 -13.27
C LEU A 96 15.43 -14.29 -12.67
N ILE A 97 16.58 -14.42 -13.35
CA ILE A 97 17.67 -15.32 -12.94
C ILE A 97 18.80 -14.57 -12.21
N ASN A 98 18.81 -13.23 -12.24
CA ASN A 98 19.62 -12.42 -11.32
C ASN A 98 18.96 -12.33 -9.95
#